data_AF-A0A7U2I052-F1
#
_entry.id   AF-A0A7U2I052-F1
#
_cell.length_a   1.000
_cell.length_b   1.000
_cell.length_c   1.000
_cell.angle_alpha   90.00
_cell.angle_beta   90.00
_cell.angle_gamma   90.00
#
_symmetry.space_group_name_H-M   'P 1'
#
loop_
_entity.id
_entity.type
_entity.pdbx_description
1 polymer ?
#
loop_
_entity_poly.entity_id
_entity_poly.type
_entity_poly.pdbx_seq_one_letter_code
_entity_poly.pdbx_strand_id
1 'polypeptide(L)'
;MHRLPFNLYLRKAHQNWAPRHQAELRALQILQTYTHIPAPIGIDAVQYRGSSYLLMTGLHGCGIGQRLATMTDRQLDAAAQDLKGYLAELRSIPNTINSPFCICNPLGGGILDWRIGDSQRQQLRFRTGTEFSQFLTNDLPFDDDARRQISKAHSVKHDIVFTHADLNLRNILVDEMGRISGIVDWECAGWYPEYWEYTKMHFMVRVTDRWIADVVDQIFLGYRDELVVEDMLAAMAPSW
;
A
#
# COMPACT_ATOMS: atom_id res chain seq x y z
N MET A 1 15.71 -6.86 -9.59
CA MET A 1 15.35 -5.72 -10.47
C MET A 1 16.58 -5.30 -11.25
N HIS A 2 16.44 -4.93 -12.53
CA HIS A 2 17.57 -4.57 -13.39
C HIS A 2 17.41 -3.13 -13.88
N ARG A 3 18.45 -2.31 -13.73
CA ARG A 3 18.50 -0.97 -14.33
C ARG A 3 18.94 -1.09 -15.79
N LEU A 4 18.21 -0.42 -16.67
CA LEU A 4 18.45 -0.36 -18.10
C LEU A 4 18.86 1.08 -18.51
N PRO A 5 19.39 1.29 -19.73
CA PRO A 5 19.60 2.63 -20.28
C PRO A 5 18.34 3.51 -20.25
N PHE A 6 18.53 4.82 -20.36
CA PHE A 6 17.43 5.82 -20.39
C PHE A 6 16.57 5.85 -19.11
N ASN A 7 17.19 5.52 -17.97
CA ASN A 7 16.53 5.47 -16.67
C ASN A 7 15.33 4.51 -16.65
N LEU A 8 15.43 3.39 -17.35
CA LEU A 8 14.41 2.34 -17.34
C LEU A 8 14.75 1.25 -16.34
N TYR A 9 13.72 0.59 -15.81
CA TYR A 9 13.83 -0.49 -14.84
C TYR A 9 13.02 -1.69 -15.31
N LEU A 10 13.66 -2.87 -15.26
CA LEU A 10 13.05 -4.15 -15.59
C LEU A 10 12.97 -5.02 -14.34
N ARG A 11 11.76 -5.18 -13.82
CA ARG A 11 11.45 -6.17 -12.78
C ARG A 11 11.27 -7.51 -13.49
N LYS A 12 11.97 -8.54 -13.02
CA LYS A 12 11.91 -9.91 -13.55
C LYS A 12 11.53 -10.84 -12.41
N ALA A 13 10.54 -11.68 -12.65
CA ALA A 13 10.10 -12.72 -11.74
C ALA A 13 9.74 -14.00 -12.52
N HIS A 14 9.43 -15.08 -11.81
CA HIS A 14 8.91 -16.31 -12.43
C HIS A 14 7.52 -16.05 -13.05
N GLN A 15 7.11 -16.84 -14.05
CA GLN A 15 5.84 -16.61 -14.78
C GLN A 15 4.58 -16.53 -13.91
N ASN A 16 4.56 -17.19 -12.75
CA ASN A 16 3.44 -17.11 -11.81
C ASN A 16 3.23 -15.70 -11.21
N TRP A 17 4.20 -14.81 -11.34
CA TRP A 17 4.08 -13.39 -10.97
C TRP A 17 3.41 -12.53 -12.05
N ALA A 18 3.10 -13.08 -13.23
CA ALA A 18 2.48 -12.31 -14.30
C ALA A 18 1.21 -11.55 -13.91
N PRO A 19 0.26 -12.14 -13.14
CA PRO A 19 -0.90 -11.39 -12.68
C PRO A 19 -0.53 -10.19 -11.79
N ARG A 20 0.55 -10.29 -11.01
CA ARG A 20 1.03 -9.21 -10.12
C ARG A 20 1.69 -8.09 -10.92
N HIS A 21 2.54 -8.41 -11.89
CA HIS A 21 3.10 -7.40 -12.79
C HIS A 21 2.02 -6.68 -13.62
N GLN A 22 0.98 -7.40 -14.04
CA GLN A 22 -0.17 -6.78 -14.73
C GLN A 22 -0.96 -5.87 -13.80
N ALA A 23 -1.18 -6.27 -12.54
CA ALA A 23 -1.83 -5.44 -11.54
C ALA A 23 -1.01 -4.18 -11.21
N GLU A 24 0.31 -4.30 -11.03
CA GLU A 24 1.23 -3.17 -10.80
C GLU A 24 1.23 -2.22 -12.01
N LEU A 25 1.35 -2.75 -13.24
CA LEU A 25 1.23 -1.94 -14.46
C LEU A 25 -0.09 -1.16 -14.50
N ARG A 26 -1.20 -1.83 -14.14
CA ARG A 26 -2.51 -1.18 -14.11
C ARG A 26 -2.60 -0.11 -13.04
N ALA A 27 -2.01 -0.32 -11.86
CA ALA A 27 -1.90 0.71 -10.82
C ALA A 27 -1.19 1.95 -11.37
N LEU A 28 -0.01 1.78 -11.98
CA LEU A 28 0.76 2.90 -12.54
C LEU A 28 -0.03 3.68 -13.61
N GLN A 29 -0.79 2.99 -14.46
CA GLN A 29 -1.67 3.64 -15.45
C GLN A 29 -2.80 4.45 -14.81
N ILE A 30 -3.41 3.93 -13.75
CA ILE A 30 -4.45 4.65 -13.00
C ILE A 30 -3.86 5.92 -12.39
N LEU A 31 -2.71 5.83 -11.73
CA LEU A 31 -2.03 6.98 -11.12
C LEU A 31 -1.72 8.06 -12.15
N GLN A 32 -1.18 7.67 -13.30
CA GLN A 32 -0.86 8.59 -14.41
C GLN A 32 -2.11 9.30 -14.95
N THR A 33 -3.29 8.68 -14.83
CA THR A 33 -4.54 9.24 -15.34
C THR A 33 -5.19 10.20 -14.35
N TYR A 34 -5.16 9.87 -13.06
CA TYR A 34 -6.01 10.51 -12.06
C TYR A 34 -5.26 11.33 -11.00
N THR A 35 -3.93 11.28 -10.98
CA THR A 35 -3.14 11.90 -9.91
C THR A 35 -1.90 12.61 -10.43
N HIS A 36 -1.34 13.48 -9.59
CA HIS A 36 -0.05 14.14 -9.80
C HIS A 36 1.07 13.47 -9.00
N ILE A 37 0.81 12.27 -8.48
CA ILE A 37 1.77 11.54 -7.65
C ILE A 37 2.98 11.20 -8.50
N PRO A 38 4.20 11.52 -8.05
CA PRO A 38 5.40 11.13 -8.76
C PRO A 38 5.59 9.61 -8.64
N ALA A 39 5.09 8.84 -9.61
CA ALA A 39 5.19 7.39 -9.65
C ALA A 39 5.92 6.94 -10.93
N PRO A 40 6.49 5.70 -10.97
CA PRO A 40 7.02 5.14 -12.19
C PRO A 40 5.97 5.15 -13.32
N ILE A 41 6.39 5.45 -14.54
CA ILE A 41 5.53 5.25 -15.71
C ILE A 41 5.67 3.79 -16.12
N GLY A 42 4.56 3.05 -16.00
CA GLY A 42 4.48 1.66 -16.45
C GLY A 42 4.44 1.59 -17.98
N ILE A 43 5.42 0.91 -18.58
CA ILE A 43 5.57 0.81 -20.05
C ILE A 43 4.91 -0.47 -20.55
N ASP A 44 5.28 -1.63 -20.01
CA ASP A 44 4.74 -2.91 -20.45
C ASP A 44 4.94 -4.02 -19.40
N ALA A 45 4.06 -5.03 -19.43
CA ALA A 45 4.14 -6.23 -18.62
C ALA A 45 4.04 -7.47 -19.50
N VAL A 46 5.16 -8.16 -19.72
CA VAL A 46 5.27 -9.26 -20.69
C VAL A 46 5.66 -10.57 -20.03
N GLN A 47 5.26 -11.69 -20.66
CA GLN A 47 5.68 -13.02 -20.28
C GLN A 47 6.56 -13.62 -21.38
N TYR A 48 7.73 -14.15 -21.00
CA TYR A 48 8.65 -14.76 -21.94
C TYR A 48 9.48 -15.86 -21.28
N ARG A 49 9.52 -17.05 -21.90
CA ARG A 49 10.32 -18.23 -21.47
C ARG A 49 10.23 -18.52 -19.96
N GLY A 50 9.02 -18.66 -19.43
CA GLY A 50 8.80 -19.01 -18.02
C GLY A 50 9.08 -17.89 -17.02
N SER A 51 9.34 -16.67 -17.49
CA SER A 51 9.51 -15.47 -16.66
C SER A 51 8.44 -14.43 -16.99
N SER A 52 8.07 -13.63 -16.00
CA SER A 52 7.30 -12.41 -16.18
C SER A 52 8.19 -11.19 -15.97
N TYR A 53 7.92 -10.14 -16.73
CA TYR A 53 8.67 -8.90 -16.74
C TYR A 53 7.73 -7.71 -16.61
N LEU A 54 8.12 -6.72 -15.83
CA LEU A 54 7.50 -5.39 -15.81
C LEU A 54 8.58 -4.35 -16.15
N LEU A 55 8.32 -3.59 -17.21
CA LEU A 55 9.16 -2.50 -17.67
C LEU A 55 8.52 -1.17 -17.25
N MET A 56 9.29 -0.30 -16.60
CA MET A 56 8.83 1.00 -16.14
C MET A 56 9.99 2.02 -16.11
N THR A 57 9.67 3.30 -15.94
CA THR A 57 10.69 4.33 -15.71
C THR A 57 11.20 4.29 -14.27
N GLY A 58 12.44 4.73 -14.06
CA GLY A 58 13.00 5.00 -12.75
C GLY A 58 12.59 6.38 -12.25
N LEU A 59 12.69 6.56 -10.94
CA LEU A 59 12.55 7.86 -10.28
C LEU A 59 13.88 8.26 -9.63
N HIS A 60 14.06 9.57 -9.43
CA HIS A 60 15.22 10.12 -8.75
C HIS A 60 14.97 10.23 -7.24
N GLY A 61 16.05 10.39 -6.47
CA GLY A 61 16.01 10.50 -5.02
C GLY A 61 16.43 9.21 -4.31
N CYS A 62 16.28 9.21 -2.99
CA CYS A 62 16.59 8.07 -2.14
C CYS A 62 15.41 7.81 -1.19
N GLY A 63 15.28 6.56 -0.71
CA GLY A 63 14.24 6.22 0.25
C GLY A 63 14.34 7.09 1.50
N ILE A 64 13.23 7.68 1.93
CA ILE A 64 13.17 8.63 3.04
C ILE A 64 13.74 8.04 4.33
N GLY A 65 13.61 6.72 4.54
CA GLY A 65 14.23 6.02 5.67
C GLY A 65 15.76 6.20 5.76
N GLN A 66 16.46 6.36 4.63
CA GLN A 66 17.91 6.56 4.62
C GLN A 66 18.32 7.96 5.12
N ARG A 67 17.43 8.94 5.05
CA ARG A 67 17.71 10.33 5.43
C ARG A 67 16.88 10.84 6.60
N LEU A 68 15.92 10.07 7.07
CA LEU A 68 15.01 10.46 8.14
C LEU A 68 15.75 10.98 9.39
N ALA A 69 16.86 10.35 9.76
CA ALA A 69 17.68 10.77 10.90
C ALA A 69 18.35 12.15 10.71
N THR A 70 18.62 12.55 9.46
CA THR A 70 19.30 13.80 9.10
C THR A 70 18.35 14.90 8.61
N MET A 71 17.09 14.56 8.33
CA MET A 71 16.10 15.55 7.92
C MET A 71 15.77 16.49 9.08
N THR A 72 15.69 17.78 8.75
CA THR A 72 15.17 18.80 9.68
C THR A 72 13.65 18.65 9.83
N ASP A 73 13.10 19.16 10.92
CA ASP A 73 11.64 19.09 11.16
C ASP A 73 10.86 19.76 10.02
N ARG A 74 11.35 20.89 9.51
CA ARG A 74 10.74 21.58 8.35
C ARG A 74 10.72 20.72 7.08
N GLN A 75 11.76 19.93 6.83
CA GLN A 75 11.80 19.03 5.68
C GLN A 75 10.85 17.86 5.86
N LEU A 76 10.78 17.32 7.09
CA LEU A 76 9.89 16.23 7.41
C LEU A 76 8.42 16.67 7.33
N ASP A 77 8.09 17.85 7.86
CA ASP A 77 6.78 18.48 7.75
C ASP A 77 6.40 18.70 6.27
N ALA A 78 7.34 19.20 5.45
CA ALA A 78 7.08 19.38 4.02
C ALA A 78 6.78 18.05 3.32
N ALA A 79 7.53 17.00 3.62
CA ALA A 79 7.27 15.65 3.10
C ALA A 79 5.93 15.09 3.60
N ALA A 80 5.56 15.35 4.87
CA ALA A 80 4.28 14.94 5.42
C ALA A 80 3.10 15.63 4.72
N GLN A 81 3.22 16.93 4.41
CA GLN A 81 2.20 17.66 3.66
C GLN A 81 2.09 17.20 2.20
N ASP A 82 3.22 16.93 1.53
CA ASP A 82 3.22 16.33 0.19
C ASP A 82 2.48 14.98 0.22
N LEU A 83 2.83 14.11 1.18
CA LEU A 83 2.21 12.80 1.33
C LEU A 83 0.72 12.87 1.63
N LYS A 84 0.29 13.82 2.47
CA LYS A 84 -1.12 14.09 2.76
C LYS A 84 -1.90 14.47 1.52
N GLY A 85 -1.33 15.33 0.67
CA GLY A 85 -1.91 15.70 -0.62
C GLY A 85 -2.07 14.50 -1.55
N TYR A 86 -0.99 13.72 -1.70
CA TYR A 86 -1.02 12.51 -2.53
C TYR A 86 -2.01 11.45 -2.05
N LEU A 87 -2.15 11.26 -0.74
CA LEU A 87 -3.15 10.34 -0.19
C LEU A 87 -4.58 10.82 -0.44
N ALA A 88 -4.83 12.13 -0.41
CA ALA A 88 -6.12 12.69 -0.78
C ALA A 88 -6.43 12.46 -2.27
N GLU A 89 -5.43 12.60 -3.15
CA GLU A 89 -5.56 12.29 -4.57
C GLU A 89 -5.85 10.79 -4.79
N LEU A 90 -5.12 9.88 -4.14
CA LEU A 90 -5.36 8.43 -4.21
C LEU A 90 -6.79 8.08 -3.82
N ARG A 91 -7.27 8.63 -2.71
CA ARG A 91 -8.61 8.39 -2.21
C ARG A 91 -9.72 8.93 -3.12
N SER A 92 -9.39 9.91 -3.96
CA SER A 92 -10.32 10.53 -4.90
C SER A 92 -10.38 9.81 -6.26
N ILE A 93 -9.53 8.79 -6.49
CA ILE A 93 -9.56 8.01 -7.72
C ILE A 93 -10.91 7.29 -7.82
N PRO A 94 -11.66 7.44 -8.93
CA PRO A 94 -12.93 6.75 -9.10
C PRO A 94 -12.70 5.26 -9.37
N ASN A 95 -13.43 4.39 -8.68
CA ASN A 95 -13.43 2.96 -8.99
C ASN A 95 -14.23 2.71 -10.27
N THR A 96 -13.52 2.63 -11.39
CA THR A 96 -14.09 2.35 -12.72
C THR A 96 -14.06 0.86 -13.09
N ILE A 97 -13.63 -0.01 -12.17
CA ILE A 97 -13.58 -1.45 -12.41
C ILE A 97 -15.01 -1.98 -12.42
N ASN A 98 -15.42 -2.59 -13.52
CA ASN A 98 -16.68 -3.33 -13.61
C ASN A 98 -16.53 -4.70 -12.92
N SER A 99 -16.44 -4.69 -11.59
CA SER A 99 -16.25 -5.87 -10.74
C SER A 99 -17.28 -5.87 -9.61
N PRO A 100 -17.83 -7.04 -9.23
CA PRO A 100 -18.69 -7.14 -8.06
C PRO A 100 -17.90 -7.13 -6.73
N PHE A 101 -16.57 -7.13 -6.79
CA PHE A 101 -15.68 -7.06 -5.63
C PHE A 101 -15.24 -5.62 -5.42
N CYS A 102 -15.54 -5.04 -4.25
CA CYS A 102 -15.09 -3.70 -3.91
C CYS A 102 -13.66 -3.69 -3.36
N ILE A 103 -13.24 -4.74 -2.65
CA ILE A 103 -11.87 -4.89 -2.14
C ILE A 103 -11.15 -5.87 -3.07
N CYS A 104 -10.25 -5.34 -3.89
CA CYS A 104 -9.60 -6.06 -4.98
C CYS A 104 -8.38 -5.29 -5.50
N ASN A 105 -7.57 -5.95 -6.32
CA ASN A 105 -6.47 -5.29 -7.00
C ASN A 105 -6.99 -4.35 -8.15
N PRO A 106 -6.12 -3.60 -8.84
CA PRO A 106 -6.51 -2.62 -9.86
C PRO A 106 -7.18 -3.22 -11.12
N LEU A 107 -7.18 -4.55 -11.24
CA LEU A 107 -7.82 -5.32 -12.31
C LEU A 107 -9.10 -6.04 -11.84
N GLY A 108 -9.54 -5.88 -10.57
CA GLY A 108 -10.65 -6.63 -9.98
C GLY A 108 -10.29 -8.07 -9.56
N GLY A 109 -9.00 -8.40 -9.58
CA GLY A 109 -8.45 -9.67 -9.13
C GLY A 109 -8.14 -9.70 -7.63
N GLY A 110 -7.49 -10.76 -7.18
CA GLY A 110 -7.06 -10.89 -5.79
C GLY A 110 -6.03 -9.83 -5.39
N ILE A 111 -6.17 -9.31 -4.17
CA ILE A 111 -5.20 -8.40 -3.55
C ILE A 111 -3.86 -9.11 -3.29
N LEU A 112 -2.78 -8.34 -3.25
CA LEU A 112 -1.49 -8.75 -2.70
C LEU A 112 -1.22 -7.87 -1.48
N ASP A 113 -1.10 -8.47 -0.30
CA ASP A 113 -0.85 -7.74 0.93
C ASP A 113 0.14 -8.50 1.83
N TRP A 114 1.28 -7.90 2.12
CA TRP A 114 2.33 -8.53 2.94
C TRP A 114 1.93 -8.80 4.39
N ARG A 115 0.91 -8.14 4.95
CA ARG A 115 0.34 -8.45 6.26
C ARG A 115 -0.54 -9.70 6.20
N ILE A 116 -1.18 -9.98 5.06
CA ILE A 116 -2.04 -11.14 4.85
C ILE A 116 -1.27 -12.22 4.10
N GLY A 117 -0.65 -13.15 4.82
CA GLY A 117 0.19 -14.21 4.24
C GLY A 117 -0.51 -15.00 3.11
N ASP A 118 -1.80 -15.28 3.26
CA ASP A 118 -2.60 -16.02 2.27
C ASP A 118 -2.77 -15.29 0.94
N SER A 119 -2.69 -13.96 0.92
CA SER A 119 -2.79 -13.17 -0.32
C SER A 119 -1.68 -13.52 -1.33
N GLN A 120 -0.56 -14.07 -0.85
CA GLN A 120 0.55 -14.49 -1.69
C GLN A 120 0.27 -15.82 -2.42
N ARG A 121 -0.73 -16.58 -2.00
CA ARG A 121 -1.02 -17.93 -2.52
C ARG A 121 -2.45 -18.06 -3.04
N GLN A 122 -3.36 -17.21 -2.59
CA GLN A 122 -4.78 -17.27 -2.88
C GLN A 122 -5.27 -16.01 -3.60
N GLN A 123 -6.42 -16.11 -4.27
CA GLN A 123 -7.09 -14.96 -4.89
C GLN A 123 -8.06 -14.31 -3.90
N LEU A 124 -7.53 -13.50 -2.98
CA LEU A 124 -8.33 -12.82 -1.95
C LEU A 124 -8.97 -11.56 -2.53
N ARG A 125 -10.29 -11.52 -2.58
CA ARG A 125 -11.08 -10.36 -3.03
C ARG A 125 -12.46 -10.45 -2.43
N PHE A 126 -13.03 -9.30 -2.08
CA PHE A 126 -14.22 -9.25 -1.22
C PHE A 126 -15.27 -8.29 -1.79
N ARG A 127 -16.54 -8.67 -1.65
CA ARG A 127 -17.69 -7.89 -2.11
C ARG A 127 -18.02 -6.76 -1.14
N THR A 128 -17.66 -6.91 0.13
CA THR A 128 -17.92 -5.92 1.17
C THR A 128 -16.75 -5.81 2.16
N GLY A 129 -16.66 -4.69 2.86
CA GLY A 129 -15.74 -4.53 3.99
C GLY A 129 -16.01 -5.52 5.13
N THR A 130 -17.25 -5.99 5.28
CA THR A 130 -17.61 -7.03 6.28
C THR A 130 -17.01 -8.38 5.93
N GLU A 131 -17.09 -8.82 4.68
CA GLU A 131 -16.46 -10.08 4.23
C GLU A 131 -14.95 -10.04 4.46
N PHE A 132 -14.32 -8.90 4.17
CA PHE A 132 -12.89 -8.69 4.44
C PHE A 132 -12.58 -8.77 5.94
N SER A 133 -13.34 -8.06 6.76
CA SER A 133 -13.16 -8.05 8.22
C SER A 133 -13.35 -9.44 8.85
N GLN A 134 -14.32 -10.21 8.35
CA GLN A 134 -14.55 -11.60 8.78
C GLN A 134 -13.35 -12.47 8.43
N PHE A 135 -12.81 -12.35 7.21
CA PHE A 135 -11.63 -13.09 6.78
C PHE A 135 -10.43 -12.83 7.69
N LEU A 136 -10.18 -11.58 8.08
CA LEU A 136 -9.04 -11.21 8.96
C LEU A 136 -9.12 -11.83 10.36
N THR A 137 -10.32 -12.20 10.80
CA THR A 137 -10.58 -12.81 12.11
C THR A 137 -10.81 -14.31 12.05
N ASN A 138 -10.84 -14.89 10.86
CA ASN A 138 -11.23 -16.27 10.68
C ASN A 138 -10.20 -17.21 11.33
N ASP A 139 -10.70 -18.25 12.01
CA ASP A 139 -9.91 -19.27 12.70
C ASP A 139 -8.95 -18.77 13.81
N LEU A 140 -9.10 -17.51 14.26
CA LEU A 140 -8.29 -16.95 15.35
C LEU A 140 -8.97 -17.10 16.72
N PRO A 141 -8.22 -17.52 17.76
CA PRO A 141 -8.73 -17.64 19.11
C PRO A 141 -8.78 -16.27 19.80
N PHE A 142 -9.99 -15.76 20.05
CA PHE A 142 -10.20 -14.50 20.78
C PHE A 142 -10.87 -14.73 22.13
N ASP A 143 -10.36 -14.04 23.16
CA ASP A 143 -11.07 -13.86 24.42
C ASP A 143 -12.20 -12.82 24.29
N ASP A 144 -12.96 -12.62 25.37
CA ASP A 144 -14.10 -11.70 25.35
C ASP A 144 -13.71 -10.23 25.15
N ASP A 145 -12.51 -9.83 25.57
CA ASP A 145 -12.05 -8.44 25.40
C ASP A 145 -11.64 -8.16 23.95
N ALA A 146 -10.84 -9.05 23.37
CA ALA A 146 -10.47 -9.01 21.97
C ALA A 146 -11.71 -9.00 21.07
N ARG A 147 -12.73 -9.82 21.37
CA ARG A 147 -14.01 -9.81 20.63
C ARG A 147 -14.73 -8.47 20.70
N ARG A 148 -14.74 -7.81 21.87
CA ARG A 148 -15.35 -6.48 22.02
C ARG A 148 -14.60 -5.43 21.20
N GLN A 149 -13.27 -5.42 21.26
CA GLN A 149 -12.44 -4.48 20.50
C GLN A 149 -12.61 -4.67 18.99
N ILE A 150 -12.53 -5.92 18.50
CA ILE A 150 -12.79 -6.28 17.11
C ILE A 150 -14.19 -5.84 16.68
N SER A 151 -15.21 -6.16 17.48
CA SER A 151 -16.59 -5.80 17.15
C SER A 151 -16.78 -4.28 17.07
N LYS A 152 -16.11 -3.52 17.95
CA LYS A 152 -16.17 -2.05 17.93
C LYS A 152 -15.56 -1.52 16.62
N ALA A 153 -14.33 -1.91 16.31
CA ALA A 153 -13.63 -1.44 15.10
C ALA A 153 -14.34 -1.88 13.81
N HIS A 154 -14.67 -3.17 13.67
CA HIS A 154 -15.30 -3.71 12.47
C HIS A 154 -16.77 -3.27 12.28
N SER A 155 -17.39 -2.65 13.29
CA SER A 155 -18.72 -2.04 13.14
C SER A 155 -18.69 -0.69 12.43
N VAL A 156 -17.52 -0.05 12.35
CA VAL A 156 -17.34 1.22 11.63
C VAL A 156 -17.41 0.95 10.14
N LYS A 157 -18.27 1.69 9.45
CA LYS A 157 -18.34 1.64 7.99
C LYS A 157 -17.27 2.55 7.40
N HIS A 158 -16.40 1.95 6.59
CA HIS A 158 -15.35 2.66 5.87
C HIS A 158 -15.67 2.77 4.39
N ASP A 159 -15.25 3.88 3.78
CA ASP A 159 -15.20 3.98 2.35
C ASP A 159 -14.11 3.07 1.78
N ILE A 160 -14.37 2.52 0.60
CA ILE A 160 -13.42 1.69 -0.14
C ILE A 160 -12.74 2.57 -1.18
N VAL A 161 -11.42 2.75 -1.02
CA VAL A 161 -10.63 3.74 -1.74
C VAL A 161 -9.38 3.12 -2.35
N PHE A 162 -8.83 3.75 -3.38
CA PHE A 162 -7.57 3.30 -3.95
C PHE A 162 -6.43 3.60 -2.97
N THR A 163 -5.62 2.59 -2.70
CA THR A 163 -4.63 2.57 -1.62
C THR A 163 -3.34 1.95 -2.16
N HIS A 164 -2.18 2.43 -1.70
CA HIS A 164 -0.88 1.83 -2.04
C HIS A 164 -0.67 0.50 -1.30
N ALA A 165 -1.09 0.44 -0.03
CA ALA A 165 -1.04 -0.74 0.83
C ALA A 165 0.37 -1.30 1.09
N ASP A 166 1.41 -0.51 0.81
CA ASP A 166 2.80 -0.79 1.19
C ASP A 166 3.63 0.50 1.25
N LEU A 167 3.03 1.57 1.78
CA LEU A 167 3.63 2.89 1.80
C LEU A 167 4.63 3.06 2.96
N ASN A 168 5.75 2.35 2.87
CA ASN A 168 6.81 2.33 3.90
C ASN A 168 7.99 3.26 3.54
N LEU A 169 8.90 3.47 4.51
CA LEU A 169 10.05 4.37 4.41
C LEU A 169 11.01 4.10 3.23
N ARG A 170 10.97 2.90 2.61
CA ARG A 170 11.77 2.55 1.44
C ARG A 170 11.08 2.92 0.12
N ASN A 171 9.76 2.97 0.14
CA ASN A 171 8.91 3.17 -1.03
C ASN A 171 8.59 4.65 -1.28
N ILE A 172 8.88 5.53 -0.30
CA ILE A 172 8.82 6.98 -0.45
C ILE A 172 10.22 7.52 -0.72
N LEU A 173 10.43 8.08 -1.92
CA LEU A 173 11.68 8.69 -2.34
C LEU A 173 11.65 10.21 -2.10
N VAL A 174 12.79 10.75 -1.70
CA VAL A 174 12.98 12.18 -1.45
C VAL A 174 14.20 12.74 -2.19
N ASP A 175 14.09 13.98 -2.67
CA ASP A 175 15.16 14.74 -3.36
C ASP A 175 16.12 15.42 -2.38
N GLU A 176 17.21 16.04 -2.83
CA GLU A 176 18.18 16.71 -1.94
C GLU A 176 17.57 17.76 -1.00
N MET A 177 16.43 18.35 -1.35
CA MET A 177 15.73 19.34 -0.53
C MET A 177 14.83 18.69 0.54
N GLY A 178 14.63 17.37 0.50
CA GLY A 178 13.75 16.63 1.41
C GLY A 178 12.30 16.58 0.96
N ARG A 179 11.99 16.98 -0.29
CA ARG A 179 10.65 16.89 -0.88
C ARG A 179 10.43 15.51 -1.48
N ILE A 180 9.18 15.05 -1.51
CA ILE A 180 8.87 13.75 -2.12
C ILE A 180 9.12 13.84 -3.63
N SER A 181 10.08 13.04 -4.10
CA SER A 181 10.48 12.95 -5.51
C SER A 181 9.95 11.70 -6.19
N GLY A 182 9.38 10.76 -5.42
CA GLY A 182 8.82 9.54 -5.96
C GLY A 182 8.11 8.66 -4.95
N ILE A 183 7.10 7.92 -5.38
CA ILE A 183 6.49 6.80 -4.66
C ILE A 183 6.58 5.58 -5.56
N VAL A 184 7.17 4.50 -5.07
CA VAL A 184 7.50 3.29 -5.85
C VAL A 184 6.91 2.04 -5.20
N ASP A 185 6.94 0.93 -5.95
CA ASP A 185 6.51 -0.40 -5.49
C ASP A 185 4.99 -0.54 -5.30
N TRP A 186 4.25 -0.32 -6.38
CA TRP A 186 2.78 -0.31 -6.41
C TRP A 186 2.15 -1.70 -6.60
N GLU A 187 2.89 -2.77 -6.31
CA GLU A 187 2.42 -4.15 -6.53
C GLU A 187 1.29 -4.58 -5.58
N CYS A 188 1.22 -3.97 -4.39
CA CYS A 188 0.16 -4.15 -3.40
C CYS A 188 -1.04 -3.22 -3.61
N ALA A 189 -0.92 -2.26 -4.53
CA ALA A 189 -1.93 -1.24 -4.72
C ALA A 189 -3.27 -1.84 -5.14
N GLY A 190 -4.35 -1.23 -4.70
CA GLY A 190 -5.70 -1.75 -4.93
C GLY A 190 -6.75 -0.97 -4.18
N TRP A 191 -7.95 -1.54 -4.14
CA TRP A 191 -9.09 -0.98 -3.43
C TRP A 191 -9.21 -1.63 -2.06
N TYR A 192 -9.14 -0.81 -1.01
CA TYR A 192 -9.14 -1.24 0.39
C TYR A 192 -10.00 -0.29 1.23
N PRO A 193 -10.41 -0.68 2.45
CA PRO A 193 -10.96 0.26 3.42
C PRO A 193 -9.99 1.43 3.67
N GLU A 194 -10.49 2.65 3.79
CA GLU A 194 -9.66 3.86 3.92
C GLU A 194 -8.68 3.87 5.11
N TYR A 195 -8.96 3.10 6.17
CA TYR A 195 -8.08 2.95 7.33
C TYR A 195 -6.84 2.11 7.01
N TRP A 196 -6.88 1.31 5.94
CA TRP A 196 -5.88 0.28 5.65
C TRP A 196 -4.48 0.87 5.41
N GLU A 197 -4.37 2.00 4.71
CA GLU A 197 -3.06 2.66 4.53
C GLU A 197 -2.43 3.02 5.86
N TYR A 198 -3.24 3.58 6.78
CA TYR A 198 -2.78 4.00 8.09
C TYR A 198 -2.27 2.81 8.92
N THR A 199 -3.04 1.73 9.02
CA THR A 199 -2.62 0.56 9.79
C THR A 199 -1.41 -0.14 9.15
N LYS A 200 -1.32 -0.13 7.82
CA LYS A 200 -0.16 -0.64 7.09
C LYS A 200 1.10 0.20 7.31
N MET A 201 0.99 1.52 7.34
CA MET A 201 2.13 2.40 7.64
C MET A 201 2.68 2.15 9.05
N HIS A 202 1.81 1.88 10.03
CA HIS A 202 2.24 1.44 11.37
C HIS A 202 2.89 0.05 11.35
N PHE A 203 2.26 -0.93 10.68
CA PHE A 203 2.77 -2.30 10.60
C PHE A 203 4.19 -2.39 10.02
N MET A 204 4.49 -1.60 8.99
CA MET A 204 5.78 -1.65 8.29
C MET A 204 6.90 -0.88 8.99
N VAL A 205 6.58 -0.02 9.97
CA VAL A 205 7.52 0.97 10.54
C VAL A 205 7.49 0.98 12.07
N ARG A 206 7.12 -0.15 12.70
CA ARG A 206 6.91 -0.33 14.15
C ARG A 206 8.00 0.18 15.10
N VAL A 207 9.18 0.55 14.60
CA VAL A 207 10.36 0.96 15.39
C VAL A 207 10.85 2.38 15.11
N THR A 208 10.13 3.17 14.31
CA THR A 208 10.57 4.53 13.94
C THR A 208 9.62 5.58 14.48
N ASP A 209 9.72 5.87 15.78
CA ASP A 209 8.84 6.79 16.50
C ASP A 209 8.72 8.16 15.82
N ARG A 210 9.84 8.71 15.34
CA ARG A 210 9.86 10.00 14.62
C ARG A 210 8.96 9.98 13.38
N TRP A 211 8.95 8.89 12.62
CA TRP A 211 8.07 8.78 11.44
C TRP A 211 6.60 8.70 11.84
N ILE A 212 6.29 7.92 12.87
CA ILE A 212 4.91 7.76 13.34
C ILE A 212 4.37 9.09 13.87
N ALA A 213 5.09 9.70 14.81
CA ALA A 213 4.66 10.93 15.48
C ALA A 213 4.62 12.13 14.53
N ASP A 214 5.68 12.32 13.72
CA ASP A 214 5.83 13.54 12.93
C ASP A 214 5.24 13.44 11.52
N VAL A 215 4.83 12.24 11.07
CA VAL A 215 4.26 12.06 9.72
C VAL A 215 2.94 11.32 9.75
N VAL A 216 2.92 10.07 10.20
CA VAL A 216 1.70 9.24 10.11
C VAL A 216 0.55 9.86 10.89
N ASP A 217 0.80 10.24 12.14
CA ASP A 217 -0.22 10.80 13.03
C ASP A 217 -0.68 12.22 12.60
N GLN A 218 0.14 12.95 11.85
CA GLN A 218 -0.25 14.25 11.27
C GLN A 218 -1.17 14.09 10.05
N ILE A 219 -0.99 13.01 9.29
CA ILE A 219 -1.74 12.71 8.07
C ILE A 219 -3.11 12.11 8.43
N PHE A 220 -3.12 11.16 9.38
CA PHE A 220 -4.31 10.41 9.76
C PHE A 220 -4.76 10.81 11.17
N LEU A 221 -5.84 11.60 11.24
CA LEU A 221 -6.41 12.07 12.52
C LEU A 221 -7.30 11.02 13.22
N GLY A 222 -7.41 9.80 12.68
CA GLY A 222 -8.34 8.78 13.15
C GLY A 222 -7.78 7.36 13.01
N TYR A 223 -8.68 6.37 13.11
CA TYR A 223 -8.41 4.94 12.94
C TYR A 223 -7.63 4.24 14.07
N ARG A 224 -7.58 4.83 15.27
CA ARG A 224 -6.83 4.26 16.41
C ARG A 224 -7.42 2.93 16.89
N ASP A 225 -8.75 2.77 16.89
CA ASP A 225 -9.40 1.52 17.27
C ASP A 225 -9.06 0.40 16.26
N GLU A 226 -9.07 0.74 14.97
CA GLU A 226 -8.70 -0.13 13.85
C GLU A 226 -7.24 -0.53 13.95
N LEU A 227 -6.34 0.40 14.27
CA LEU A 227 -4.92 0.10 14.49
C LEU A 227 -4.71 -0.89 15.65
N VAL A 228 -5.40 -0.70 16.78
CA VAL A 228 -5.29 -1.62 17.93
C VAL A 228 -5.71 -3.03 17.52
N VAL A 229 -6.83 -3.16 16.80
CA VAL A 229 -7.31 -4.45 16.30
C VAL A 229 -6.34 -5.05 15.29
N GLU A 230 -5.84 -4.25 14.35
CA GLU A 230 -4.91 -4.71 13.32
C GLU A 230 -3.56 -5.15 13.89
N ASP A 231 -3.04 -4.46 14.89
CA ASP A 231 -1.82 -4.85 15.59
C ASP A 231 -2.00 -6.15 16.37
N MET A 232 -3.15 -6.33 17.03
CA MET A 232 -3.51 -7.58 17.71
C MET A 232 -3.60 -8.73 16.71
N LEU A 233 -4.32 -8.54 15.61
CA LEU A 233 -4.49 -9.57 14.58
C LEU A 233 -3.15 -9.93 13.93
N ALA A 234 -2.30 -8.95 13.63
CA ALA A 234 -0.97 -9.18 13.08
C ALA A 234 -0.04 -9.95 14.03
N ALA A 235 -0.20 -9.77 15.35
CA ALA A 235 0.55 -10.55 16.35
C ALA A 235 0.07 -12.01 16.43
N MET A 236 -1.22 -12.27 16.21
CA MET A 236 -1.81 -13.61 16.27
C MET A 236 -1.63 -14.41 14.96
N ALA A 237 -1.57 -13.72 13.82
CA ALA A 237 -1.34 -14.30 12.50
C ALA A 237 -0.13 -13.66 11.81
N PRO A 238 1.09 -14.04 12.21
CA PRO A 238 2.30 -13.52 11.57
C PRO A 238 2.34 -13.87 10.08
N SER A 239 2.85 -12.96 9.27
CA SER A 239 2.93 -13.09 7.81
C SER A 239 4.00 -14.09 7.30
N TRP A 240 4.68 -14.80 8.21
CA TRP A 240 5.84 -15.66 7.96
C TRP A 240 5.76 -17.02 8.67
#